data_AF-A0A1G9YNH5-F1
#
_entry.id   AF-A0A1G9YNH5-F1
#
_cell.length_a   1.000
_cell.length_b   1.000
_cell.length_c   1.000
_cell.angle_alpha   90.00
_cell.angle_beta   90.00
_cell.angle_gamma   90.00
#
_symmetry.space_group_name_H-M   'P 1'
#
loop_
_entity.id
_entity.type
_entity.pdbx_description
1 polymer ?
#
loop_
_entity_poly.entity_id
_entity_poly.type
_entity_poly.pdbx_seq_one_letter_code
_entity_poly.pdbx_strand_id
1 'polypeptide(L)'
;MVERASLSGRPIGPDEAITVEEALRSYTTEAARACHWDSDAGSITPGKRADLVVLGDDPLRTDASRIGDIEVVRTFLEGDDVH
;
A
#
# COMPACT_ATOMS: atom_id res chain seq x y z
N MET A 1 7.88 -0.49 -7.18
CA MET A 1 8.78 0.24 -6.26
C MET A 1 9.67 -0.71 -5.45
N VAL A 2 9.13 -1.88 -5.06
CA VAL A 2 9.87 -2.90 -4.30
C VAL A 2 10.74 -3.78 -5.21
N GLU A 3 10.14 -4.56 -6.12
CA GLU A 3 10.91 -5.49 -6.98
C GLU A 3 11.77 -4.79 -8.06
N ARG A 4 11.34 -3.60 -8.52
CA ARG A 4 11.93 -2.80 -9.62
C ARG A 4 12.58 -3.66 -10.72
N ALA A 5 11.77 -4.35 -11.51
CA ALA A 5 12.23 -5.16 -12.64
C ALA A 5 11.58 -4.73 -13.97
N SER A 6 12.27 -5.01 -15.08
CA SER A 6 11.70 -4.90 -16.43
C SER A 6 10.69 -6.02 -16.68
N LEU A 7 9.96 -5.95 -17.80
CA LEU A 7 9.10 -7.03 -18.27
C LEU A 7 9.85 -8.37 -18.47
N SER A 8 11.17 -8.32 -18.69
CA SER A 8 12.01 -9.51 -18.82
C SER A 8 12.63 -9.98 -17.49
N GLY A 9 12.22 -9.40 -16.35
CA GLY A 9 12.75 -9.71 -15.02
C GLY A 9 14.12 -9.11 -14.72
N ARG A 10 14.64 -8.20 -15.57
CA ARG A 10 15.96 -7.58 -15.33
C ARG A 10 15.81 -6.46 -14.29
N PRO A 11 16.62 -6.42 -13.21
CA PRO A 11 16.56 -5.34 -12.24
C PRO A 11 16.77 -3.95 -12.88
N ILE A 12 16.02 -2.95 -12.44
CA ILE A 12 16.08 -1.56 -12.88
C ILE A 12 16.38 -0.66 -11.68
N GLY A 13 17.59 -0.12 -11.61
CA GLY A 13 18.00 0.77 -10.51
C GLY A 13 17.77 0.10 -9.14
N PRO A 14 18.44 -1.04 -8.86
CA PRO A 14 18.20 -1.80 -7.63
C PRO A 14 18.48 -0.99 -6.36
N ASP A 15 19.40 -0.02 -6.43
CA ASP A 15 19.72 0.88 -5.32
C ASP A 15 18.60 1.90 -5.01
N GLU A 16 17.62 2.04 -5.92
CA GLU A 16 16.42 2.87 -5.74
C GLU A 16 15.19 2.05 -5.32
N ALA A 17 15.37 0.74 -5.09
CA ALA A 17 14.31 -0.10 -4.54
C ALA A 17 14.08 0.23 -3.07
N ILE A 18 12.82 0.21 -2.67
CA ILE A 18 12.42 0.39 -1.27
C ILE A 18 11.89 -0.93 -0.72
N THR A 19 11.92 -1.05 0.61
CA THR A 19 11.30 -2.16 1.32
C THR A 19 9.77 -2.14 1.16
N VAL A 20 9.13 -3.28 1.40
CA VAL A 20 7.66 -3.36 1.41
C VAL A 20 7.06 -2.46 2.49
N GLU A 21 7.68 -2.37 3.66
CA GLU A 21 7.20 -1.48 4.74
C GLU A 21 7.25 0.00 4.32
N GLU A 22 8.35 0.44 3.70
CA GLU A 22 8.45 1.80 3.16
C GLU A 22 7.38 2.05 2.09
N ALA A 23 7.11 1.07 1.22
CA ALA A 23 6.07 1.19 0.22
C ALA A 23 4.68 1.33 0.87
N LEU A 24 4.34 0.48 1.85
CA LEU A 24 3.07 0.56 2.58
C LEU A 24 2.89 1.93 3.24
N ARG A 25 3.92 2.44 3.94
CA ARG A 25 3.90 3.78 4.53
C ARG A 25 3.75 4.88 3.49
N SER A 26 4.44 4.75 2.35
CA SER A 26 4.36 5.72 1.25
C SER A 26 2.96 5.85 0.67
N TYR A 27 2.19 4.76 0.61
CA TYR A 27 0.81 4.75 0.12
C TYR A 27 -0.24 5.09 1.20
N THR A 28 0.17 5.21 2.46
CA THR A 28 -0.75 5.42 3.60
C THR A 28 -0.36 6.66 4.41
N THR A 29 0.42 6.49 5.48
CA THR A 29 0.72 7.56 6.43
C THR A 29 1.53 8.70 5.83
N GLU A 30 2.53 8.39 5.00
CA GLU A 30 3.40 9.42 4.41
C GLU A 30 2.70 10.17 3.26
N ALA A 31 1.85 9.49 2.48
CA ALA A 31 0.98 10.16 1.50
C ALA A 31 0.02 11.13 2.19
N ALA A 32 -0.68 10.69 3.24
CA ALA A 32 -1.58 11.55 4.00
C ALA A 32 -0.84 12.76 4.57
N ARG A 33 0.34 12.55 5.15
CA ARG A 33 1.19 13.64 5.66
C ARG A 33 1.62 14.62 4.56
N ALA A 34 2.05 14.12 3.41
CA ALA A 34 2.48 14.94 2.27
C ALA A 34 1.32 15.80 1.72
N CYS A 35 0.08 15.31 1.83
CA CYS A 35 -1.13 16.03 1.44
C CYS A 35 -1.75 16.86 2.58
N HIS A 36 -1.15 16.91 3.76
CA HIS A 36 -1.72 17.54 4.97
C HIS A 36 -3.09 16.97 5.39
N TRP A 37 -3.29 15.67 5.15
CA TRP A 37 -4.48 14.90 5.54
C TRP A 37 -4.20 13.95 6.69
N ASP A 38 -3.05 14.05 7.37
CA ASP A 38 -2.66 13.15 8.45
C ASP A 38 -3.55 13.26 9.69
N SER A 39 -4.38 14.30 9.83
CA SER A 39 -5.46 14.35 10.82
C SER A 39 -6.70 13.53 10.43
N ASP A 40 -6.90 13.29 9.14
CA ASP A 40 -8.18 12.83 8.57
C ASP A 40 -8.07 11.45 7.91
N ALA A 41 -6.90 11.06 7.42
CA ALA A 41 -6.67 9.85 6.62
C ALA A 41 -5.28 9.22 6.90
N GLY A 42 -4.97 8.13 6.19
CA GLY A 42 -3.67 7.47 6.18
C GLY A 42 -3.36 6.53 7.35
N SER A 43 -4.22 6.47 8.37
CA SER A 43 -4.12 5.48 9.45
C SER A 43 -5.49 5.06 9.95
N ILE A 44 -5.59 3.83 10.48
CA ILE A 44 -6.83 3.32 11.07
C ILE A 44 -6.83 3.68 12.56
N THR A 45 -7.42 4.83 12.88
CA THR A 45 -7.55 5.35 14.25
C THR A 45 -8.88 6.08 14.41
N PRO A 46 -9.51 6.08 15.60
CA PRO A 46 -10.76 6.80 15.82
C PRO A 46 -10.68 8.28 15.41
N GLY A 47 -11.73 8.78 14.76
CA GLY A 47 -11.82 10.17 14.28
C GLY A 47 -11.36 10.40 12.84
N LYS A 48 -10.69 9.42 12.21
CA LYS A 48 -10.32 9.46 10.79
C LYS A 48 -11.38 8.83 9.90
N ARG A 49 -11.30 9.12 8.59
CA ARG A 49 -12.13 8.47 7.57
C ARG A 49 -11.90 6.96 7.62
N ALA A 50 -12.98 6.20 7.49
CA ALA A 50 -12.95 4.75 7.40
C ALA A 50 -12.62 4.29 5.96
N ASP A 51 -11.54 4.84 5.41
CA ASP A 51 -11.00 4.50 4.09
C ASP A 51 -9.94 3.41 4.27
N LEU A 52 -10.26 2.17 3.88
CA LEU A 52 -9.37 1.03 4.06
C LEU A 52 -9.63 -0.07 3.03
N VAL A 53 -8.62 -0.92 2.83
CA VAL A 53 -8.75 -2.15 2.04
C VAL A 53 -8.44 -3.35 2.91
N VAL A 54 -9.12 -4.46 2.62
CA VAL A 54 -8.79 -5.77 3.17
C VAL A 54 -8.08 -6.56 2.09
N LEU A 55 -6.83 -6.95 2.35
CA LEU A 55 -6.03 -7.74 1.42
C LEU A 55 -6.15 -9.23 1.75
N GLY A 56 -6.15 -10.08 0.74
CA GLY A 56 -6.24 -11.53 0.88
C GLY A 56 -4.95 -12.19 1.40
N ASP A 57 -3.84 -11.47 1.37
CA ASP A 57 -2.55 -11.89 1.90
C ASP A 57 -1.79 -10.69 2.50
N ASP A 58 -0.79 -10.96 3.31
CA ASP A 58 0.06 -9.96 3.95
C ASP A 58 1.25 -9.59 3.03
N PRO A 59 1.30 -8.37 2.48
CA PRO A 59 2.38 -7.95 1.60
C PRO A 59 3.77 -8.05 2.23
N LEU A 60 3.89 -7.97 3.57
CA LEU A 60 5.16 -8.12 4.28
C LEU A 60 5.68 -9.56 4.28
N ARG A 61 4.84 -10.53 3.91
CA ARG A 61 5.13 -11.97 3.90
C ARG A 61 5.02 -12.58 2.50
N THR A 62 4.55 -11.82 1.53
CA THR A 62 4.48 -12.19 0.12
C THR A 62 5.76 -11.79 -0.61
N ASP A 63 6.25 -12.63 -1.53
CA ASP A 63 7.36 -12.26 -2.42
C ASP A 63 7.03 -10.98 -3.20
N ALA A 64 8.00 -10.08 -3.33
CA ALA A 64 7.79 -8.78 -3.96
C ALA A 64 7.19 -8.87 -5.38
N SER A 65 7.53 -9.93 -6.11
CA SER A 65 7.04 -10.24 -7.46
C SER A 65 5.56 -10.65 -7.52
N ARG A 66 5.00 -11.06 -6.38
CA ARG A 66 3.63 -11.57 -6.24
C ARG A 66 2.71 -10.61 -5.51
N ILE A 67 3.23 -9.51 -4.95
CA ILE A 67 2.41 -8.51 -4.26
C ILE A 67 1.28 -7.97 -5.16
N GLY A 68 1.54 -7.81 -6.46
CA GLY A 68 0.53 -7.36 -7.42
C GLY A 68 -0.60 -8.34 -7.67
N ASP A 69 -0.43 -9.62 -7.30
CA ASP A 69 -1.45 -10.66 -7.42
C ASP A 69 -2.30 -10.81 -6.15
N ILE A 70 -1.98 -10.07 -5.08
CA ILE A 70 -2.75 -10.13 -3.84
C ILE A 70 -4.16 -9.60 -4.11
N GLU A 71 -5.16 -10.44 -3.83
CA GLU A 71 -6.57 -10.07 -3.98
C GLU A 71 -6.94 -8.93 -3.03
N VAL A 72 -7.64 -7.92 -3.55
CA VAL A 72 -8.35 -6.94 -2.74
C VAL A 72 -9.69 -7.55 -2.37
N VAL A 73 -9.80 -8.09 -1.15
CA VAL A 73 -10.99 -8.80 -0.67
C VAL A 73 -12.15 -7.83 -0.45
N ARG A 74 -11.84 -6.63 0.06
CA ARG A 74 -12.80 -5.54 0.25
C ARG A 74 -12.16 -4.17 0.11
N THR A 75 -12.95 -3.20 -0.36
CA THR A 75 -12.64 -1.77 -0.26
C THR A 75 -13.75 -1.04 0.48
N PHE A 76 -13.38 -0.26 1.48
CA PHE A 76 -14.28 0.64 2.18
C PHE A 76 -13.90 2.10 1.89
N LEU A 77 -14.91 2.92 1.61
CA LEU A 77 -14.79 4.36 1.47
C LEU A 77 -15.77 5.02 2.44
N GLU A 78 -15.26 5.86 3.34
CA GLU A 78 -16.03 6.50 4.41
C GLU A 78 -16.88 5.52 5.26
N GLY A 79 -16.46 4.25 5.29
CA GLY A 79 -17.13 3.17 6.02
C GLY A 79 -18.12 2.34 5.20
N ASP A 80 -18.42 2.73 3.96
CA ASP A 80 -19.27 1.97 3.05
C ASP A 80 -18.45 0.96 2.24
N ASP A 81 -18.95 -0.28 2.15
CA ASP A 81 -18.37 -1.32 1.29
C ASP A 81 -18.68 -1.00 -0.18
N VAL A 82 -17.64 -0.69 -0.96
CA VAL A 82 -17.74 -0.26 -2.37
C VAL A 82 -17.16 -1.27 -3.36
N HIS A 83 -16.48 -2.31 -2.86
CA HIS A 83 -15.91 -3.39 -3.67
C HIS A 83 -15.70 -4.64 -2.82
#